data_AF-A0A0C3FJV5-F1
#
_entry.id   AF-A0A0C3FJV5-F1
#
_cell.length_a   1.000
_cell.length_b   1.000
_cell.length_c   1.000
_cell.angle_alpha   90.00
_cell.angle_beta   90.00
_cell.angle_gamma   90.00
#
_symmetry.space_group_name_H-M   'P 1'
#
loop_
_entity.id
_entity.type
_entity.pdbx_description
1 polymer ?
#
loop_
_entity_poly.entity_id
_entity_poly.type
_entity_poly.pdbx_seq_one_letter_code
_entity_poly.pdbx_strand_id
1 'polypeptide(L)' 'MNTVNASTGYSGFQLHLGRSPQIIPPIVPSTLPDDLADAGRTATSIINTLADDVANARDNLLLSKISQTHYASTA' A
#
# COMPACT_ATOMS: atom_id res chain seq x y z
N MET A 1 -0.25 -37.98 14.76
CA MET A 1 -1.10 -37.72 15.94
C MET A 1 -2.39 -36.95 15.63
N ASN A 2 -2.67 -36.58 14.36
CA ASN A 2 -3.94 -35.93 13.96
C ASN A 2 -5.04 -36.93 13.53
N THR A 3 -4.79 -38.22 13.62
CA THR A 3 -5.79 -39.26 13.35
C THR A 3 -6.58 -39.57 14.62
N VAL A 4 -7.89 -39.67 14.48
CA VAL A 4 -8.80 -40.08 15.56
C VAL A 4 -8.80 -41.60 15.64
N ASN A 5 -8.62 -42.15 16.84
CA ASN A 5 -8.71 -43.58 17.06
C ASN A 5 -10.17 -44.02 16.93
N ALA A 6 -10.45 -45.02 16.08
CA ALA A 6 -11.82 -45.46 15.80
C ALA A 6 -12.51 -46.12 17.01
N SER A 7 -11.76 -46.74 17.92
CA SER A 7 -12.30 -47.45 19.09
C SER A 7 -12.54 -46.53 20.29
N THR A 8 -11.79 -45.42 20.41
CA THR A 8 -11.88 -44.51 21.57
C THR A 8 -12.40 -43.12 21.22
N GLY A 9 -12.46 -42.77 19.93
CA GLY A 9 -12.87 -41.44 19.48
C GLY A 9 -11.89 -40.31 19.81
N TYR A 10 -10.74 -40.63 20.42
CA TYR A 10 -9.72 -39.65 20.78
C TYR A 10 -8.56 -39.64 19.78
N SER A 11 -8.04 -38.44 19.49
CA SER A 11 -6.77 -38.28 18.78
C SER A 11 -5.60 -38.70 19.67
N GLY A 12 -4.49 -39.11 19.04
CA GLY A 12 -3.25 -39.39 19.77
C GLY A 12 -2.75 -38.20 20.59
N PHE A 13 -3.05 -36.97 20.16
CA PHE A 13 -2.74 -35.76 20.92
C PHE A 13 -3.56 -35.64 22.21
N GLN A 14 -4.87 -35.93 22.15
CA GLN A 14 -5.74 -35.93 23.33
C GLN A 14 -5.37 -37.02 24.33
N LEU A 15 -5.00 -38.21 23.85
CA LEU A 15 -4.56 -39.31 24.71
C LEU A 15 -3.22 -39.03 25.41
N HIS A 16 -2.30 -38.37 24.71
CA HIS A 16 -0.97 -38.07 25.25
C HIS A 16 -0.96 -36.84 26.19
N LEU A 17 -1.74 -35.81 25.84
CA LEU A 17 -1.64 -34.49 26.45
C LEU A 17 -2.87 -34.11 27.28
N GLY A 18 -3.91 -34.96 27.30
CA GLY A 18 -5.15 -34.73 28.03
C GLY A 18 -5.98 -33.53 27.54
N ARG A 19 -5.60 -32.90 26.43
CA ARG A 19 -6.23 -31.70 25.88
C ARG A 19 -6.41 -31.79 24.38
N SER A 20 -7.42 -31.11 23.83
CA SER A 20 -7.61 -31.01 22.38
C SER A 20 -6.61 -30.03 21.75
N PRO A 21 -6.04 -30.34 20.58
CA PRO A 21 -5.26 -29.35 19.84
C PRO A 21 -6.18 -28.21 19.40
N GLN A 22 -5.72 -26.96 19.54
CA GLN A 22 -6.44 -25.77 19.07
C GLN A 22 -5.57 -25.04 18.04
N ILE A 23 -6.20 -24.57 16.96
CA ILE A 23 -5.53 -23.70 15.99
C ILE A 23 -5.41 -22.33 16.61
N ILE A 24 -4.19 -21.82 16.72
CA ILE A 24 -3.94 -20.46 17.17
C ILE A 24 -4.32 -19.52 16.02
N PRO A 25 -5.25 -18.56 16.22
CA PRO A 25 -5.55 -17.56 15.20
C PRO A 25 -4.29 -16.75 14.84
N PRO A 26 -4.20 -16.23 13.60
CA PRO A 26 -3.10 -15.34 13.22
C PRO A 26 -2.98 -14.17 14.22
N ILE A 27 -1.75 -13.94 14.72
CA ILE A 27 -1.44 -12.82 15.63
C ILE A 27 -1.23 -11.52 14.84
N VAL A 28 -1.28 -11.58 13.52
CA VAL A 28 -1.22 -10.41 12.65
C VAL A 28 -2.55 -9.66 12.68
N PRO A 29 -2.54 -8.31 12.61
CA PRO A 29 -3.75 -7.53 12.42
C PRO A 29 -4.51 -8.05 11.19
N SER A 30 -5.81 -8.30 11.35
CA SER A 30 -6.71 -8.74 10.26
C SER A 30 -6.83 -7.70 9.14
N THR A 31 -6.45 -6.46 9.43
CA THR A 31 -6.47 -5.33 8.51
C THR A 31 -5.14 -4.59 8.67
N LEU A 32 -4.34 -4.54 7.61
CA LEU A 32 -3.29 -3.53 7.52
C LEU A 32 -3.96 -2.15 7.38
N PRO A 33 -3.36 -1.07 7.90
CA PRO A 33 -3.81 0.29 7.60
C PRO A 33 -3.88 0.49 6.08
N ASP A 34 -4.95 1.09 5.56
CA ASP A 34 -5.13 1.36 4.12
C ASP A 34 -3.95 2.16 3.54
N ASP A 35 -3.30 2.99 4.36
CA ASP A 35 -2.10 3.76 4.01
C ASP A 35 -0.91 2.89 3.60
N LEU A 36 -0.84 1.65 4.09
CA LEU A 36 0.21 0.68 3.75
C LEU A 36 -0.17 -0.21 2.56
N ALA A 37 -1.43 -0.19 2.13
CA ALA A 37 -1.94 -1.09 1.11
C ALA A 37 -1.46 -0.71 -0.31
N ASP A 38 -1.15 0.56 -0.56
CA ASP A 38 -0.75 1.02 -1.91
C ASP A 38 0.19 2.23 -1.93
N ALA A 39 1.24 2.18 -1.12
CA ALA A 39 2.30 3.20 -1.11
C ALA A 39 2.94 3.39 -2.51
N GLY A 40 2.98 2.33 -3.32
CA GLY A 40 3.47 2.36 -4.69
C GLY A 40 2.65 3.27 -5.61
N ARG A 41 1.31 3.10 -5.64
CA ARG A 41 0.44 3.96 -6.45
C ARG A 41 0.47 5.41 -6.00
N THR A 42 0.55 5.64 -4.69
CA THR A 42 0.68 6.99 -4.13
C THR A 42 1.97 7.66 -4.60
N ALA A 43 3.10 6.95 -4.53
CA ALA A 43 4.39 7.47 -5.03
C ALA A 43 4.35 7.78 -6.54
N THR A 44 3.77 6.89 -7.34
CA THR A 44 3.60 7.13 -8.79
C THR A 44 2.74 8.36 -9.07
N SER A 45 1.64 8.53 -8.34
CA SER A 45 0.77 9.70 -8.48
C SER A 45 1.54 10.99 -8.19
N ILE A 46 2.29 11.04 -7.09
CA ILE A 46 3.06 12.23 -6.69
C ILE A 46 4.10 12.58 -7.75
N ILE A 47 4.84 11.60 -8.27
CA ILE A 47 5.86 11.82 -9.30
C ILE A 47 5.24 12.40 -10.58
N ASN A 48 4.09 11.86 -11.00
CA ASN A 48 3.41 12.34 -12.20
C ASN A 48 2.91 13.78 -12.01
N THR A 49 2.26 14.09 -10.88
CA THR A 49 1.81 15.45 -10.58
C THR A 49 2.98 16.44 -10.57
N LEU A 50 4.12 16.06 -9.99
CA LEU A 50 5.31 16.91 -9.99
C LEU A 50 5.83 17.18 -11.40
N ALA A 51 5.81 16.18 -12.28
CA ALA A 51 6.22 16.35 -13.68
C ALA A 51 5.29 17.33 -14.42
N ASP A 52 3.98 17.22 -14.20
CA ASP A 52 2.98 18.13 -14.78
C ASP A 52 3.17 19.57 -14.26
N ASP A 53 3.40 19.74 -12.95
CA ASP A 53 3.66 21.05 -12.34
C ASP A 53 4.91 21.73 -12.92
N VAL A 54 5.97 20.95 -13.16
CA VAL A 54 7.20 21.46 -13.79
C VAL A 54 6.94 21.87 -15.24
N ALA A 55 6.16 21.09 -16.00
CA ALA A 55 5.80 21.45 -17.37
C ALA A 55 4.98 22.75 -17.39
N ASN A 56 3.94 22.85 -16.56
CA ASN A 56 3.11 24.06 -16.44
C ASN A 56 3.93 25.29 -16.03
N ALA A 57 4.86 25.14 -15.09
CA ALA A 57 5.73 26.24 -14.66
C ALA A 57 6.63 26.74 -15.80
N ARG A 58 7.14 25.84 -16.66
CA ARG A 58 7.95 26.20 -17.83
C ARG A 58 7.14 26.96 -18.87
N ASP A 59 5.93 26.52 -19.14
CA ASP A 59 5.04 27.18 -20.10
C ASP A 59 4.66 28.58 -19.62
N ASN A 60 4.32 28.71 -18.33
CA ASN A 60 4.02 30.01 -17.71
C ASN A 60 5.24 30.95 -17.74
N LEU A 61 6.44 30.43 -17.50
CA LEU A 61 7.68 31.21 -17.59
C LEU A 61 7.91 31.72 -19.02
N LEU A 62 7.71 30.86 -20.02
CA LEU A 62 7.86 31.21 -21.42
C LEU A 62 6.87 32.31 -21.81
N LEU A 63 5.59 32.15 -21.47
CA LEU A 63 4.55 33.15 -21.71
C LEU A 63 4.89 34.50 -21.08
N SER A 64 5.38 34.48 -19.83
CA SER A 64 5.81 35.69 -19.12
C SER A 64 6.95 36.40 -19.85
N LYS A 65 7.96 35.67 -20.33
CA LYS A 65 9.08 36.24 -21.08
C LYS A 65 8.68 36.83 -22.44
N ILE A 66 7.78 36.18 -23.16
CA ILE A 66 7.23 36.72 -24.42
C ILE A 66 6.51 38.04 -24.14
N SER A 67 5.65 38.04 -23.12
CA SER A 67 4.89 39.23 -22.72
C SER A 67 5.83 40.38 -22.35
N GLN A 68 6.85 40.12 -21.53
CA GLN A 68 7.85 41.13 -21.15
C GLN A 68 8.56 41.72 -22.37
N THR A 69 9.02 40.88 -23.30
CA THR A 69 9.70 41.35 -24.52
C THR A 69 8.77 42.18 -25.40
N HIS A 70 7.51 41.75 -25.57
CA HIS A 70 6.51 42.47 -26.36
C HIS A 70 6.27 43.88 -25.81
N TYR A 71 6.07 44.01 -24.50
CA TYR A 71 5.88 45.32 -23.87
C TYR A 71 7.16 46.17 -23.86
N ALA A 72 8.33 45.57 -23.68
CA ALA A 72 9.61 46.29 -23.71
C ALA A 72 10.00 46.80 -25.11
N SER A 73 9.56 46.12 -26.18
CA SER A 73 9.81 46.55 -27.57
C SER A 73 8.83 47.60 -28.09
N THR A 74 7.70 47.79 -27.40
CA THR A 74 6.65 48.74 -27.77
C THR A 74 6.66 50.02 -26.93
N ALA A 75 7.57 50.11 -25.95
CA ALA A 75 7.89 51.31 -25.16
C ALA A 75 9.12 52.02 -25.73
#